data_AF-A0A3M8CZ85-F1
#
_entry.id   AF-A0A3M8CZ85-F1
#
_cell.length_a   1.000
_cell.length_b   1.000
_cell.length_c   1.000
_cell.angle_alpha   90.00
_cell.angle_beta   90.00
_cell.angle_gamma   90.00
#
_symmetry.space_group_name_H-M   'P 1'
#
loop_
_entity.id
_entity.type
_entity.pdbx_description
1 polymer ?
#
loop_
_entity_poly.entity_id
_entity_poly.type
_entity_poly.pdbx_seq_one_letter_code
_entity_poly.pdbx_strand_id
1 'polypeptide(L)'
;MAMSEDKELMEAAPAYLRGKVVAIFAYENLGLEQAQRLRGQGIEVIVTLRQGSSVGRWLEEGFCLVSLWDAADQADVFQVW
;
A
#
# COMPACT_ATOMS: atom_id res chain seq x y z
N MET A 1 16.21 -15.03 20.15
CA MET A 1 15.62 -15.90 19.12
C MET A 1 14.17 -15.53 18.84
N ALA A 2 13.24 -15.55 19.81
CA ALA A 2 11.85 -15.10 19.56
C ALA A 2 11.76 -13.68 18.97
N MET A 3 12.49 -12.71 19.52
CA MET A 3 12.49 -11.32 19.01
C MET A 3 13.08 -11.13 17.61
N SER A 4 13.92 -12.06 17.13
CA SER A 4 14.50 -11.98 15.78
C SER A 4 13.55 -12.58 14.73
N GLU A 5 12.87 -13.68 15.06
CA GLU A 5 11.91 -14.34 14.18
C GLU A 5 10.63 -13.49 13.98
N ASP A 6 10.12 -12.86 15.05
CA ASP A 6 8.96 -11.95 14.94
C ASP A 6 9.27 -10.72 14.07
N LYS A 7 10.51 -10.23 14.15
CA LYS A 7 10.97 -9.11 13.32
C LYS A 7 11.09 -9.52 11.85
N GLU A 8 11.65 -10.70 11.56
CA GLU A 8 11.72 -11.22 10.20
C GLU A 8 10.34 -11.49 9.59
N LEU A 9 9.38 -11.99 10.37
CA LEU A 9 7.98 -12.14 9.96
C LEU A 9 7.32 -10.78 9.68
N MET A 10 7.63 -9.76 10.48
CA MET A 10 7.19 -8.39 10.21
C MET A 10 7.87 -7.78 8.97
N GLU A 11 9.11 -8.12 8.65
CA GLU A 11 9.80 -7.55 7.48
C GLU A 11 9.52 -8.31 6.18
N ALA A 12 9.06 -9.56 6.25
CA ALA A 12 8.67 -10.33 5.09
C ALA A 12 7.37 -9.82 4.45
N ALA A 13 7.34 -9.76 3.12
CA ALA A 13 6.08 -9.55 2.38
C ALA A 13 5.15 -10.73 2.63
N PRO A 14 3.85 -10.50 2.93
CA PRO A 14 2.91 -11.60 3.05
C PRO A 14 2.87 -12.38 1.74
N ALA A 15 3.21 -13.67 1.79
CA ALA A 15 3.38 -14.48 0.57
C ALA A 15 2.11 -14.52 -0.29
N TYR A 16 0.92 -14.34 0.31
CA TYR A 16 -0.36 -14.30 -0.37
C TYR A 16 -0.60 -13.03 -1.21
N LEU A 17 0.21 -11.98 -1.05
CA LEU A 17 0.12 -10.75 -1.84
C LEU A 17 1.03 -10.76 -3.08
N ARG A 18 1.92 -11.75 -3.22
CA ARG A 18 2.85 -11.80 -4.35
C ARG A 18 2.09 -11.99 -5.67
N GLY A 19 2.41 -11.15 -6.66
CA GLY A 19 1.75 -11.15 -7.97
C GLY A 19 0.32 -10.60 -7.94
N LYS A 20 -0.10 -9.94 -6.85
CA LYS A 20 -1.38 -9.25 -6.73
C LYS A 20 -1.18 -7.74 -6.79
N VAL A 21 -2.21 -7.06 -7.27
CA VAL A 21 -2.34 -5.60 -7.18
C VAL A 21 -3.04 -5.25 -5.89
N VAL A 22 -2.38 -4.47 -5.03
CA VAL A 22 -2.95 -3.99 -3.76
C VAL A 22 -3.36 -2.53 -3.90
N ALA A 23 -4.65 -2.24 -3.74
CA ALA A 23 -5.14 -0.88 -3.59
C ALA A 23 -5.03 -0.43 -2.12
N ILE A 24 -4.33 0.69 -1.91
CA ILE A 24 -4.34 1.42 -0.66
C ILE A 24 -5.35 2.55 -0.78
N PHE A 25 -6.43 2.47 0.01
CA PHE A 25 -7.37 3.57 0.19
C PHE A 25 -7.10 4.24 1.52
N ALA A 26 -6.45 5.40 1.48
CA ALA A 26 -5.90 6.04 2.67
C ALA A 26 -6.46 7.44 2.92
N TYR A 27 -6.61 7.77 4.20
CA TYR A 27 -6.94 9.11 4.67
C TYR A 27 -5.73 9.86 5.23
N GLU A 28 -4.71 9.13 5.72
CA GLU A 28 -3.57 9.70 6.45
C GLU A 28 -2.23 9.01 6.16
N ASN A 29 -1.19 9.38 6.93
CA ASN A 29 0.20 8.94 6.77
C ASN A 29 0.41 7.42 6.96
N LEU A 30 -0.40 6.74 7.77
CA LEU A 30 -0.24 5.29 7.99
C LEU A 30 -0.38 4.49 6.69
N GLY A 31 -1.30 4.90 5.82
CA GLY A 31 -1.45 4.28 4.50
C GLY A 31 -0.22 4.47 3.62
N LEU A 32 0.46 5.63 3.72
CA LEU A 32 1.67 5.91 2.96
C LEU A 32 2.83 5.01 3.40
N GLU A 33 3.04 4.86 4.71
CA GLU A 33 4.07 3.98 5.28
C GLU A 33 3.84 2.52 4.83
N GLN A 34 2.58 2.08 4.86
CA GLN A 34 2.22 0.74 4.38
C GLN A 34 2.47 0.59 2.87
N ALA A 35 2.10 1.60 2.06
CA ALA A 35 2.32 1.57 0.62
C ALA A 35 3.82 1.51 0.27
N GLN A 36 4.66 2.24 1.01
CA GLN A 36 6.12 2.21 0.87
C GLN A 36 6.68 0.84 1.23
N ARG A 37 6.24 0.26 2.35
CA ARG A 37 6.67 -1.08 2.77
C ARG A 37 6.33 -2.13 1.72
N LEU A 38 5.10 -2.15 1.22
CA LEU A 38 4.66 -3.11 0.20
C LEU A 38 5.45 -2.94 -1.11
N ARG A 39 5.66 -1.71 -1.59
CA ARG A 39 6.53 -1.44 -2.76
C ARG A 39 7.96 -1.89 -2.53
N GLY A 40 8.53 -1.62 -1.35
CA GLY A 40 9.88 -2.06 -0.98
C GLY A 40 10.03 -3.58 -0.96
N GLN A 41 8.93 -4.30 -0.80
CA GLN A 41 8.84 -5.76 -0.88
C GLN A 41 8.52 -6.30 -2.29
N GLY A 42 8.46 -5.43 -3.30
CA GLY A 42 8.16 -5.80 -4.69
C GLY A 42 6.69 -6.12 -4.96
N ILE A 43 5.78 -5.69 -4.08
CA ILE A 43 4.34 -5.82 -4.30
C ILE A 43 3.85 -4.62 -5.12
N GLU A 44 2.96 -4.89 -6.08
CA GLU A 44 2.34 -3.85 -6.89
C GLU A 44 1.29 -3.11 -6.09
N VAL A 45 1.41 -1.79 -6.01
CA VAL A 45 0.55 -0.93 -5.20
C VAL A 45 -0.02 0.19 -6.04
N ILE A 46 -1.34 0.32 -6.02
CA ILE A 46 -2.05 1.49 -6.53
C ILE A 46 -2.68 2.23 -5.35
N VAL A 47 -2.79 3.55 -5.49
CA VAL A 47 -3.28 4.39 -4.40
C VAL A 47 -4.51 5.13 -4.86
N THR A 48 -5.55 5.10 -4.04
CA THR A 48 -6.72 5.95 -4.18
C THR A 48 -6.90 6.72 -2.88
N LEU A 49 -7.32 7.98 -2.98
CA LEU A 49 -7.51 8.86 -1.84
C LEU A 49 -8.91 9.45 -1.89
N ARG A 50 -9.51 9.67 -0.73
CA ARG A 50 -10.77 10.42 -0.67
C ARG A 50 -10.53 11.87 -1.08
N GLN A 51 -11.53 12.47 -1.72
CA GLN A 51 -11.52 13.89 -2.04
C GLN A 51 -11.26 14.73 -0.78
N GLY A 52 -10.28 15.62 -0.86
CA GLY A 52 -9.86 16.47 0.26
C GLY A 52 -8.72 15.89 1.12
N SER A 53 -8.29 14.65 0.87
CA SER A 53 -7.07 14.10 1.49
C SER A 53 -5.80 14.82 0.99
N SER A 54 -4.75 14.80 1.80
CA SER A 54 -3.45 15.36 1.41
C SER A 54 -2.80 14.51 0.31
N VAL A 55 -2.68 15.07 -0.89
CA VAL A 55 -2.14 14.41 -2.08
C VAL A 55 -0.64 14.62 -2.23
N GLY A 56 -0.11 15.77 -1.79
CA GLY A 56 1.25 16.22 -2.11
C GLY A 56 2.32 15.19 -1.76
N ARG A 57 2.27 14.66 -0.53
CA ARG A 57 3.25 13.68 -0.04
C ARG A 57 3.27 12.38 -0.85
N TRP A 58 2.10 11.92 -1.33
CA TRP A 58 2.02 10.71 -2.15
C TRP A 58 2.69 10.89 -3.51
N LEU A 59 2.52 12.07 -4.11
CA LEU A 59 3.16 12.41 -5.38
C LEU A 59 4.67 12.58 -5.22
N GLU A 60 5.12 13.21 -4.13
CA GLU A 60 6.55 13.37 -3.80
C GLU A 60 7.26 12.03 -3.65
N GLU A 61 6.59 11.04 -3.04
CA GLU A 61 7.06 9.66 -2.88
C GLU A 61 6.91 8.82 -4.18
N GLY A 62 6.47 9.44 -5.27
CA GLY A 62 6.37 8.82 -6.59
C GLY A 62 5.26 7.78 -6.70
N PHE A 63 4.18 7.90 -5.93
CA PHE A 63 2.99 7.07 -6.12
C PHE A 63 2.12 7.62 -7.25
N CYS A 64 1.56 6.70 -8.04
CA CYS A 64 0.49 7.02 -8.98
C CYS A 64 -0.85 6.96 -8.25
N LEU A 65 -1.61 8.06 -8.29
CA LEU A 65 -2.96 8.11 -7.75
C LEU A 65 -3.98 7.79 -8.85
N VAL A 66 -4.89 6.87 -8.56
CA VAL A 66 -5.98 6.47 -9.45
C VAL A 66 -7.33 6.81 -8.81
N SER A 67 -8.40 6.83 -9.61
CA SER A 67 -9.74 7.01 -9.04
C SER A 67 -10.14 5.80 -8.20
N LEU A 68 -11.14 5.97 -7.33
CA LEU A 68 -11.70 4.83 -6.59
C LEU A 68 -12.24 3.74 -7.53
N TRP A 69 -12.81 4.13 -8.67
CA TRP A 69 -13.33 3.20 -9.67
C TRP A 69 -12.22 2.40 -10.33
N ASP A 70 -11.15 3.08 -10.74
CA ASP A 70 -9.98 2.43 -11.34
C ASP A 70 -9.31 1.48 -10.35
N ALA A 71 -9.24 1.87 -9.07
CA ALA A 71 -8.71 1.01 -8.03
C ALA A 71 -9.60 -0.23 -7.82
N ALA A 72 -10.93 -0.05 -7.82
CA ALA A 72 -11.90 -1.13 -7.68
C ALA A 72 -11.85 -2.14 -8.85
N ASP A 73 -11.52 -1.66 -10.06
CA ASP A 73 -11.40 -2.49 -11.25
C ASP A 73 -10.07 -3.27 -11.29
N GLN A 74 -8.97 -2.63 -10.89
CA GLN A 74 -7.61 -3.18 -11.06
C GLN A 74 -7.10 -3.99 -9.85
N ALA A 75 -7.60 -3.74 -8.65
CA ALA A 75 -7.03 -4.33 -7.44
C ALA A 75 -7.59 -5.72 -7.12
N ASP A 76 -6.70 -6.64 -6.76
CA ASP A 76 -7.08 -7.93 -6.14
C ASP A 76 -7.46 -7.75 -4.67
N VAL A 77 -6.85 -6.78 -3.99
CA VAL A 77 -7.00 -6.56 -2.55
C VAL A 77 -7.11 -5.07 -2.27
N PHE A 78 -8.14 -4.68 -1.52
CA PHE A 78 -8.24 -3.37 -0.92
C PHE A 78 -7.78 -3.41 0.54
N GLN A 79 -6.87 -2.51 0.90
CA GLN A 79 -6.59 -2.18 2.29
C GLN A 79 -7.04 -0.75 2.54
N VAL A 80 -7.92 -0.60 3.53
CA VAL A 80 -8.49 0.68 3.94
C VAL A 80 -7.80 1.12 5.22
N TRP A 81 -7.20 2.30 5.20
CA TRP A 81 -6.39 2.87 6.28
C TRP A 81 -6.92 4.22 6.71
#